data_AF-A0A920S2Q4-F1
#
_entry.id   AF-A0A920S2Q4-F1
#
_cell.length_a   1.000
_cell.length_b   1.000
_cell.length_c   1.000
_cell.angle_alpha   90.00
_cell.angle_beta   90.00
_cell.angle_gamma   90.00
#
_symmetry.space_group_name_H-M   'P 1'
#
loop_
_entity.id
_entity.type
_entity.pdbx_description
1 polymer ?
#
loop_
_entity_poly.entity_id
_entity_poly.type
_entity_poly.pdbx_seq_one_letter_code
_entity_poly.pdbx_strand_id
1 'polypeptide(L)'
;MALWLASSPFEYTGRLNNDGEQLLITGDGQKPIHDFTYNDQLPWPKEADGDGSSLILLHPADGPPHGEPASWTVSRNLGGSPGTTEPAGITYAAWADLNGIRGGTKDDDDKDGVSNYWEFLFGSRPDLASDAPAFGITVRSIDIDGVVDDYLFLTFRKNLDVDVSLTMEVSSDLIIWSSDSATIEHVVNVDNGDGTARAHLPFHRSSRPRAKPELCAAARQLMLLNGRQKPYRTLSRHCRGRKSRATGRAFG
;
A
#
# COMPACT_ATOMS: atom_id res chain seq x y z
N MET A 1 -12.01 14.45 6.18
CA MET A 1 -12.47 13.26 5.44
C MET A 1 -13.76 13.60 4.68
N ALA A 2 -13.91 13.17 3.42
CA ALA A 2 -15.14 13.35 2.63
C ALA A 2 -15.62 11.98 2.11
N LEU A 3 -16.93 11.71 2.21
CA LEU A 3 -17.55 10.43 1.83
C LEU A 3 -18.60 10.67 0.72
N TRP A 4 -18.58 9.85 -0.34
CA TRP A 4 -19.49 9.98 -1.48
C TRP A 4 -20.17 8.66 -1.85
N LEU A 5 -21.49 8.70 -1.99
CA LEU A 5 -22.34 7.60 -2.52
C LEU A 5 -23.22 8.19 -3.63
N ALA A 6 -23.32 7.50 -4.76
CA ALA A 6 -23.72 8.07 -6.04
C ALA A 6 -25.20 8.56 -6.13
N SER A 7 -25.38 9.63 -6.93
CA SER A 7 -26.61 10.12 -7.59
C SER A 7 -27.65 10.94 -6.81
N SER A 8 -27.22 12.02 -6.13
CA SER A 8 -27.91 13.33 -6.01
C SER A 8 -26.90 14.33 -5.39
N PRO A 9 -26.91 15.66 -5.68
CA PRO A 9 -25.87 16.59 -5.23
C PRO A 9 -26.12 16.97 -3.77
N PHE A 10 -26.01 16.00 -2.87
CA PHE A 10 -25.89 16.26 -1.46
C PHE A 10 -24.40 16.33 -1.14
N GLU A 11 -23.92 17.55 -0.89
CA GLU A 11 -22.59 17.79 -0.33
C GLU A 11 -22.76 18.06 1.15
N TYR A 12 -22.12 17.24 1.99
CA TYR A 12 -22.05 17.50 3.41
C TYR A 12 -21.06 18.64 3.67
N THR A 13 -21.57 19.80 4.08
CA THR A 13 -20.76 21.01 4.35
C THR A 13 -20.24 21.10 5.79
N GLY A 14 -20.57 20.11 6.62
CA GLY A 14 -20.09 20.03 8.00
C GLY A 14 -18.65 19.52 8.09
N ARG A 15 -18.24 19.18 9.31
CA ARG A 15 -16.94 18.56 9.58
C ARG A 15 -17.17 17.22 10.25
N LEU A 16 -16.49 16.22 9.73
CA LEU A 16 -16.41 14.91 10.33
C LEU A 16 -15.27 14.87 11.37
N ASN A 17 -15.41 14.04 12.40
CA ASN A 17 -14.38 13.86 13.42
C ASN A 17 -13.16 13.13 12.82
N ASN A 18 -11.97 13.71 12.98
CA ASN A 18 -10.76 13.10 12.42
C ASN A 18 -10.40 11.77 13.10
N ASP A 19 -10.82 11.55 14.36
CA ASP A 19 -10.51 10.32 15.11
C ASP A 19 -11.62 9.24 14.99
N GLY A 20 -12.60 9.46 14.11
CA GLY A 20 -13.76 8.57 13.93
C GLY A 20 -15.06 9.07 14.60
N GLU A 21 -16.18 8.73 13.98
CA GLU A 21 -17.53 8.93 14.54
C GLU A 21 -18.55 7.99 13.86
N GLN A 22 -19.78 7.99 14.38
CA GLN A 22 -20.91 7.33 13.73
C GLN A 22 -21.46 8.18 12.58
N LEU A 23 -21.51 7.60 11.39
CA LEU A 23 -22.21 8.15 10.23
C LEU A 23 -23.58 7.50 10.11
N LEU A 24 -24.60 8.34 10.27
CA LEU A 24 -26.00 7.98 10.08
C LEU A 24 -26.57 8.77 8.90
N ILE A 25 -26.92 8.06 7.82
CA ILE A 25 -27.58 8.62 6.64
C ILE A 25 -29.00 8.10 6.62
N THR A 26 -29.98 8.99 6.72
CA THR A 26 -31.41 8.66 6.72
C THR A 26 -32.08 9.16 5.45
N GLY A 27 -33.06 8.39 4.96
CA GLY A 27 -33.97 8.81 3.91
C GLY A 27 -35.31 9.28 4.45
N ASP A 28 -36.32 9.29 3.59
CA ASP A 28 -37.73 9.51 3.93
C ASP A 28 -38.40 8.27 4.59
N GLY A 29 -37.73 7.12 4.55
CA GLY A 29 -38.16 5.88 5.20
C GLY A 29 -37.85 5.79 6.70
N GLN A 30 -38.39 4.76 7.35
CA GLN A 30 -38.16 4.49 8.78
C GLN A 30 -36.81 3.84 9.10
N LYS A 31 -36.09 3.33 8.10
CA LYS A 31 -34.77 2.69 8.28
C LYS A 31 -33.68 3.62 7.75
N PRO A 32 -32.53 3.71 8.44
CA PRO A 32 -31.35 4.38 7.89
C PRO A 32 -30.94 3.76 6.55
N ILE A 33 -30.46 4.61 5.64
CA ILE A 33 -29.80 4.19 4.40
C ILE A 33 -28.42 3.63 4.76
N HIS A 34 -27.68 4.36 5.61
CA HIS A 34 -26.38 3.92 6.15
C HIS A 34 -26.29 4.22 7.63
N ASP A 35 -25.69 3.31 8.39
CA ASP A 35 -25.41 3.45 9.81
C ASP A 35 -24.14 2.65 10.12
N PHE A 36 -23.03 3.34 10.34
CA PHE A 36 -21.75 2.71 10.67
C PHE A 36 -20.82 3.69 11.39
N THR A 37 -19.86 3.16 12.13
CA THR A 37 -18.79 3.97 12.75
C THR A 37 -17.50 3.75 11.98
N TYR A 38 -16.86 4.84 11.55
CA TYR A 38 -15.52 4.77 10.96
C TYR A 38 -14.45 5.14 11.98
N ASN A 39 -13.20 4.85 11.66
CA ASN A 39 -12.03 5.25 12.42
C ASN A 39 -10.88 5.62 11.46
N ASP A 40 -9.89 6.34 11.95
CA ASP A 40 -8.66 6.73 11.24
C ASP A 40 -7.49 5.77 11.51
N GLN A 41 -7.63 4.88 12.50
CA GLN A 41 -6.67 3.85 12.83
C GLN A 41 -6.92 2.54 12.09
N LEU A 42 -5.85 1.75 11.99
CA LEU A 42 -5.92 0.39 11.47
C LEU A 42 -7.02 -0.42 12.20
N PRO A 43 -7.78 -1.25 11.47
CA PRO A 43 -7.54 -1.68 10.10
C PRO A 43 -8.22 -0.82 9.03
N TRP A 44 -8.71 0.37 9.36
CA TRP A 44 -9.20 1.32 8.34
C TRP A 44 -8.04 1.78 7.44
N PRO A 45 -8.30 2.05 6.14
CA PRO A 45 -7.27 2.53 5.23
C PRO A 45 -6.71 3.89 5.68
N LYS A 46 -5.51 3.88 6.28
CA LYS A 46 -4.86 5.06 6.84
C LYS A 46 -4.53 6.11 5.78
N GLU A 47 -4.39 5.70 4.52
CA GLU A 47 -4.12 6.63 3.42
C GLU A 47 -5.29 7.59 3.12
N ALA A 48 -6.50 7.31 3.64
CA ALA A 48 -7.61 8.24 3.56
C ALA A 48 -7.61 9.29 4.71
N ASP A 49 -6.70 9.14 5.67
CA ASP A 49 -6.48 10.06 6.78
C ASP A 49 -5.33 11.03 6.45
N GLY A 50 -5.67 12.24 5.99
CA GLY A 50 -4.74 13.36 5.87
C GLY A 50 -3.85 13.41 4.62
N ASP A 51 -3.59 12.28 3.96
CA ASP A 51 -2.70 12.20 2.77
C ASP A 51 -3.42 12.52 1.44
N GLY A 52 -4.70 12.89 1.49
CA GLY A 52 -5.46 13.46 0.36
C GLY A 52 -6.37 12.50 -0.39
N SER A 53 -6.25 11.19 -0.23
CA SER A 53 -7.23 10.23 -0.76
C SER A 53 -8.51 10.22 0.08
N SER A 54 -9.66 9.87 -0.52
CA SER A 54 -10.91 9.63 0.21
C SER A 54 -11.14 8.13 0.42
N LEU A 55 -11.95 7.75 1.41
CA LEU A 55 -12.47 6.38 1.50
C LEU A 55 -13.50 6.11 0.41
N ILE A 56 -13.40 4.94 -0.21
CA ILE A 56 -14.31 4.44 -1.24
C ILE A 56 -14.82 3.07 -0.81
N LEU A 57 -16.14 2.86 -0.90
CA LEU A 57 -16.76 1.59 -0.60
C LEU A 57 -16.50 0.60 -1.76
N LEU A 58 -15.99 -0.58 -1.44
CA LEU A 58 -15.80 -1.66 -2.40
C LEU A 58 -17.14 -2.30 -2.74
N HIS A 59 -17.37 -2.55 -4.03
CA HIS A 59 -18.58 -3.25 -4.52
C HIS A 59 -19.89 -2.73 -3.91
N PRO A 60 -20.21 -1.41 -4.01
CA PRO A 60 -21.38 -0.82 -3.35
C PRO A 60 -22.70 -1.46 -3.78
N ALA A 61 -22.77 -2.02 -4.99
CA ALA A 61 -23.93 -2.73 -5.52
C ALA A 61 -24.26 -4.03 -4.75
N ASP A 62 -23.28 -4.63 -4.09
CA ASP A 62 -23.44 -5.89 -3.35
C ASP A 62 -23.91 -5.66 -1.90
N GLY A 63 -24.01 -4.40 -1.46
CA GLY A 63 -24.40 -4.04 -0.10
C GLY A 63 -23.48 -4.60 0.98
N PRO A 64 -22.15 -4.35 0.90
CA PRO A 64 -21.20 -4.85 1.89
C PRO A 64 -21.50 -4.29 3.29
N PRO A 65 -20.97 -4.89 4.37
CA PRO A 65 -21.11 -4.33 5.71
C PRO A 65 -20.26 -3.06 5.87
N HIS A 66 -20.89 -1.89 5.97
CA HIS A 66 -20.18 -0.59 5.99
C HIS A 66 -19.35 -0.36 7.27
N GLY A 67 -19.66 -1.05 8.37
CA GLY A 67 -18.87 -0.99 9.60
C GLY A 67 -17.59 -1.81 9.56
N GLU A 68 -17.37 -2.61 8.52
CA GLU A 68 -16.18 -3.44 8.39
C GLU A 68 -15.10 -2.70 7.57
N PRO A 69 -13.89 -2.49 8.11
CA PRO A 69 -12.82 -1.79 7.40
C PRO A 69 -12.44 -2.42 6.06
N ALA A 70 -12.58 -3.75 5.95
CA ALA A 70 -12.32 -4.49 4.72
C ALA A 70 -13.32 -4.21 3.58
N SER A 71 -14.44 -3.56 3.88
CA SER A 71 -15.39 -3.08 2.87
C SER A 71 -14.93 -1.78 2.18
N TRP A 72 -13.84 -1.17 2.66
CA TRP A 72 -13.38 0.13 2.20
C TRP A 72 -11.98 0.04 1.59
N THR A 73 -11.73 0.88 0.60
CA THR A 73 -10.42 1.13 0.02
C THR A 73 -10.19 2.64 -0.06
N VAL A 74 -8.99 3.04 -0.46
CA VAL A 74 -8.69 4.45 -0.77
C VAL A 74 -8.96 4.76 -2.23
N SER A 75 -9.42 5.98 -2.49
CA SER A 75 -9.52 6.51 -3.84
C SER A 75 -8.14 6.63 -4.48
N ARG A 76 -8.09 6.28 -5.77
CA ARG A 76 -6.95 6.49 -6.66
C ARG A 76 -6.79 7.96 -7.04
N ASN A 77 -7.86 8.75 -6.96
CA ASN A 77 -7.81 10.19 -7.17
C ASN A 77 -7.49 10.92 -5.86
N LEU A 78 -6.54 11.84 -5.91
CA LEU A 78 -6.35 12.83 -4.86
C LEU A 78 -7.57 13.74 -4.78
N GLY A 79 -8.08 13.93 -3.56
CA GLY A 79 -9.36 14.57 -3.31
C GLY A 79 -10.57 13.65 -3.52
N GLY A 80 -10.36 12.39 -3.90
CA GLY A 80 -11.42 11.43 -4.16
C GLY A 80 -12.07 11.55 -5.53
N SER A 81 -13.14 10.79 -5.74
CA SER A 81 -14.00 10.85 -6.93
C SER A 81 -15.42 11.35 -6.59
N PRO A 82 -15.58 12.58 -6.09
CA PRO A 82 -16.87 13.11 -5.65
C PRO A 82 -17.89 13.17 -6.80
N GLY A 83 -19.02 12.48 -6.63
CA GLY A 83 -20.12 12.50 -7.61
C GLY A 83 -19.83 11.80 -8.94
N THR A 84 -18.67 11.15 -9.08
CA THR A 84 -18.26 10.40 -10.27
C THR A 84 -17.87 8.98 -9.89
N THR A 85 -17.75 8.12 -10.90
CA THR A 85 -17.28 6.74 -10.69
C THR A 85 -15.79 6.75 -10.38
N GLU A 86 -15.40 6.02 -9.34
CA GLU A 86 -13.99 5.76 -9.03
C GLU A 86 -13.30 5.06 -10.22
N PRO A 87 -12.14 5.55 -10.70
CA PRO A 87 -11.44 4.92 -11.80
C PRO A 87 -11.05 3.48 -11.46
N ALA A 88 -11.24 2.57 -12.41
CA ALA A 88 -10.74 1.21 -12.29
C ALA A 88 -9.21 1.21 -12.33
N GLY A 89 -8.58 0.32 -11.56
CA GLY A 89 -7.15 0.11 -11.69
C GLY A 89 -6.76 -0.54 -13.01
N ILE A 90 -5.53 -0.31 -13.43
CA ILE A 90 -4.94 -0.94 -14.60
C ILE A 90 -4.36 -2.30 -14.22
N THR A 91 -4.69 -3.31 -15.02
CA THR A 91 -4.08 -4.65 -14.90
C THR A 91 -2.69 -4.65 -15.56
N TYR A 92 -1.84 -5.59 -15.18
CA TYR A 92 -0.54 -5.75 -15.84
C TYR A 92 -0.68 -5.91 -17.37
N ALA A 93 -1.67 -6.69 -17.83
CA ALA A 93 -1.87 -6.93 -19.26
C ALA A 93 -2.21 -5.62 -20.01
N ALA A 94 -3.15 -4.83 -19.49
CA ALA A 94 -3.51 -3.54 -20.07
C ALA A 94 -2.35 -2.53 -20.03
N TRP A 95 -1.59 -2.50 -18.92
CA TRP A 95 -0.39 -1.67 -18.81
C TRP A 95 0.69 -2.10 -19.80
N ALA A 96 0.90 -3.41 -19.97
CA ALA A 96 1.90 -3.96 -20.87
C ALA A 96 1.58 -3.62 -22.33
N ASP A 97 0.31 -3.73 -22.73
CA ASP A 97 -0.16 -3.33 -24.06
C ASP A 97 0.05 -1.84 -24.31
N LEU A 98 -0.28 -0.98 -23.33
CA LEU A 98 -0.10 0.48 -23.42
C LEU A 98 1.37 0.88 -23.55
N ASN A 99 2.27 0.17 -22.86
CA ASN A 99 3.70 0.44 -22.85
C ASN A 99 4.49 -0.34 -23.90
N GLY A 100 3.81 -1.16 -24.73
CA GLY A 100 4.45 -1.92 -25.80
C GLY A 100 5.49 -2.93 -25.32
N ILE A 101 5.27 -3.51 -24.12
CA ILE A 101 6.16 -4.51 -23.51
C ILE A 101 6.33 -5.70 -24.45
N ARG A 102 7.57 -6.10 -24.69
CA ARG A 102 7.90 -7.24 -25.58
C ARG A 102 8.23 -8.49 -24.79
N GLY A 103 8.88 -8.34 -23.64
CA GLY A 103 9.22 -9.42 -22.75
C GLY A 103 8.06 -9.92 -21.90
N GLY A 104 8.28 -11.04 -21.22
CA GLY A 104 7.41 -11.52 -20.16
C GLY A 104 7.49 -10.65 -18.90
N THR A 105 6.66 -10.98 -17.91
CA THR A 105 6.61 -10.31 -16.59
C THR A 105 7.94 -10.29 -15.85
N LYS A 106 8.83 -11.23 -16.14
CA LYS A 106 10.14 -11.39 -15.48
C LYS A 106 11.31 -10.86 -16.30
N ASP A 107 11.04 -10.47 -17.54
CA ASP A 107 12.06 -9.93 -18.42
C ASP A 107 12.31 -8.47 -18.06
N ASP A 108 13.46 -7.98 -18.48
CA ASP A 108 14.00 -6.65 -18.20
C ASP A 108 14.31 -6.04 -19.57
N ASP A 109 13.31 -5.35 -20.13
CA ASP A 109 13.30 -4.92 -21.53
C ASP A 109 14.30 -3.77 -21.79
N ASP A 110 14.55 -2.92 -20.79
CA ASP A 110 15.47 -1.78 -20.87
C ASP A 110 16.82 -1.98 -20.15
N LYS A 111 17.00 -3.11 -19.45
CA LYS A 111 18.27 -3.63 -18.90
C LYS A 111 18.81 -2.85 -17.70
N ASP A 112 17.92 -2.38 -16.83
CA ASP A 112 18.28 -1.72 -15.58
C ASP A 112 18.32 -2.67 -14.36
N GLY A 113 17.99 -3.94 -14.57
CA GLY A 113 17.92 -4.98 -13.55
C GLY A 113 16.55 -5.10 -12.88
N VAL A 114 15.54 -4.39 -13.37
CA VAL A 114 14.15 -4.40 -12.88
C VAL A 114 13.29 -5.11 -13.91
N SER A 115 12.48 -6.07 -13.46
CA SER A 115 11.60 -6.77 -14.40
C SER A 115 10.41 -5.90 -14.78
N ASN A 116 9.83 -6.10 -15.97
CA ASN A 116 8.62 -5.44 -16.46
C ASN A 116 7.46 -5.43 -15.43
N TYR A 117 7.33 -6.49 -14.62
CA TYR A 117 6.30 -6.53 -13.58
C TYR A 117 6.60 -5.64 -12.36
N TRP A 118 7.87 -5.47 -12.01
CA TRP A 118 8.29 -4.53 -10.96
C TRP A 118 8.19 -3.08 -11.45
N GLU A 119 8.48 -2.82 -12.73
CA GLU A 119 8.21 -1.55 -13.39
C GLU A 119 6.72 -1.17 -13.26
N PHE A 120 5.84 -2.10 -13.61
CA PHE A 120 4.39 -1.95 -13.45
C PHE A 120 3.98 -1.59 -12.01
N LEU A 121 4.48 -2.31 -11.00
CA LEU A 121 4.12 -2.10 -9.60
C LEU A 121 4.59 -0.75 -9.04
N PHE A 122 5.72 -0.23 -9.51
CA PHE A 122 6.33 0.99 -8.98
C PHE A 122 6.18 2.21 -9.88
N GLY A 123 5.63 2.03 -11.08
CA GLY A 123 5.27 3.11 -11.99
C GLY A 123 6.47 3.72 -12.67
N SER A 124 7.56 2.97 -12.79
CA SER A 124 8.72 3.32 -13.59
C SER A 124 8.53 2.91 -15.05
N ARG A 125 9.33 3.53 -15.92
CA ARG A 125 9.26 3.35 -17.36
C ARG A 125 10.03 2.11 -17.80
N PRO A 126 9.35 1.13 -18.44
CA PRO A 126 9.97 -0.13 -18.88
C PRO A 126 10.84 0.00 -20.15
N ASP A 127 10.95 1.21 -20.70
CA ASP A 127 11.73 1.51 -21.90
C ASP A 127 12.88 2.49 -21.61
N LEU A 128 13.11 2.83 -20.33
CA LEU A 128 14.04 3.87 -19.92
C LEU A 128 14.76 3.47 -18.63
N ALA A 129 15.92 2.83 -18.81
CA ALA A 129 16.75 2.33 -17.72
C ALA A 129 17.15 3.36 -16.63
N SER A 130 17.06 4.66 -16.93
CA SER A 130 17.34 5.72 -15.95
C SER A 130 16.16 6.03 -15.02
N ASP A 131 14.96 5.49 -15.29
CA ASP A 131 13.74 5.65 -14.48
C ASP A 131 13.54 4.50 -13.48
N ALA A 132 14.52 3.59 -13.38
CA ALA A 132 14.54 2.48 -12.44
C ALA A 132 14.05 2.90 -11.03
N PRO A 133 13.12 2.16 -10.41
CA PRO A 133 12.56 2.52 -9.12
C PRO A 133 13.62 2.36 -8.02
N ALA A 134 13.82 3.43 -7.25
CA ALA A 134 14.78 3.44 -6.16
C ALA A 134 14.16 2.96 -4.83
N PHE A 135 14.86 2.05 -4.16
CA PHE A 135 14.55 1.61 -2.81
C PHE A 135 15.52 2.22 -1.79
N GLY A 136 14.97 2.98 -0.85
CA GLY A 136 15.71 3.55 0.27
C GLY A 136 15.54 2.69 1.51
N ILE A 137 16.64 2.38 2.19
CA ILE A 137 16.62 1.79 3.54
C ILE A 137 17.45 2.69 4.44
N THR A 138 16.82 3.26 5.47
CA THR A 138 17.49 4.15 6.42
C THR A 138 17.06 3.83 7.85
N VAL A 139 17.86 4.21 8.83
CA VAL A 139 17.46 4.18 10.24
C VAL A 139 17.34 5.63 10.70
N ARG A 140 16.21 5.99 11.30
CA ARG A 140 15.97 7.34 11.83
C ARG A 140 15.29 7.21 13.18
N SER A 141 15.67 8.09 14.10
CA SER A 141 14.94 8.26 15.35
C SER A 141 13.75 9.18 15.10
N ILE A 142 12.55 8.75 15.50
CA ILE A 142 11.34 9.56 15.43
C ILE A 142 10.62 9.52 16.77
N ASP A 143 9.88 10.59 17.06
CA ASP A 143 8.99 10.69 18.21
C ASP A 143 7.60 10.21 17.79
N ILE A 144 7.10 9.17 18.42
CA ILE A 144 5.70 8.72 18.32
C ILE A 144 5.11 8.80 19.73
N ASP A 145 4.07 9.62 19.89
CA ASP A 145 3.34 9.81 21.16
C ASP A 145 4.23 10.18 22.38
N GLY A 146 5.29 10.95 22.15
CA GLY A 146 6.23 11.40 23.19
C GLY A 146 7.35 10.40 23.50
N VAL A 147 7.45 9.31 22.74
CA VAL A 147 8.51 8.31 22.84
C VAL A 147 9.41 8.39 21.62
N VAL A 148 10.67 8.73 21.86
CA VAL A 148 11.71 8.73 20.82
C VAL A 148 12.38 7.36 20.76
N ASP A 149 12.27 6.66 19.64
CA ASP A 149 12.97 5.39 19.38
C ASP A 149 13.53 5.34 17.94
N ASP A 150 14.43 4.39 17.68
CA ASP A 150 15.04 4.13 16.37
C ASP A 150 14.17 3.20 15.52
N TYR A 151 13.78 3.70 14.34
CA TYR A 151 12.97 2.97 13.37
C TYR A 151 13.76 2.69 12.09
N LEU A 152 13.55 1.49 11.54
CA LEU A 152 13.99 1.17 10.18
C LEU A 152 12.96 1.71 9.19
N PHE A 153 13.35 2.64 8.34
CA PHE A 153 12.52 3.17 7.26
C PHE A 153 12.84 2.46 5.96
N LEU A 154 11.84 1.81 5.37
CA LEU A 154 11.83 1.45 3.96
C LEU A 154 11.13 2.55 3.17
N THR A 155 11.71 2.96 2.04
CA THR A 155 11.14 3.96 1.15
C THR A 155 11.16 3.46 -0.28
N PHE A 156 10.02 3.55 -0.99
CA PHE A 156 9.92 3.16 -2.38
C PHE A 156 8.84 3.97 -3.10
N ARG A 157 8.94 4.07 -4.42
CA ARG A 157 7.88 4.58 -5.30
C ARG A 157 6.83 3.49 -5.46
N LYS A 158 5.54 3.82 -5.43
CA LYS A 158 4.41 2.92 -5.73
C LYS A 158 3.59 3.51 -6.87
N ASN A 159 3.12 2.66 -7.78
CA ASN A 159 2.14 3.05 -8.80
C ASN A 159 0.74 3.10 -8.18
N LEU A 160 0.03 4.23 -8.31
CA LEU A 160 -1.31 4.40 -7.74
C LEU A 160 -2.40 3.81 -8.62
N ASP A 161 -2.10 3.52 -9.88
CA ASP A 161 -3.07 3.04 -10.86
C ASP A 161 -3.20 1.51 -10.88
N VAL A 162 -2.31 0.76 -10.22
CA VAL A 162 -2.33 -0.71 -10.31
C VAL A 162 -3.47 -1.32 -9.51
N ASP A 163 -4.07 -2.38 -10.04
CA ASP A 163 -5.08 -3.19 -9.35
C ASP A 163 -4.47 -4.43 -8.68
N VAL A 164 -3.45 -4.20 -7.84
CA VAL A 164 -2.73 -5.27 -7.12
C VAL A 164 -2.41 -4.80 -5.71
N SER A 165 -2.69 -5.65 -4.72
CA SER A 165 -2.24 -5.42 -3.35
C SER A 165 -0.79 -5.88 -3.16
N LEU A 166 0.02 -5.03 -2.56
CA LEU A 166 1.38 -5.36 -2.13
C LEU A 166 1.36 -5.69 -0.64
N THR A 167 1.68 -6.94 -0.28
CA THR A 167 1.93 -7.31 1.10
C THR A 167 3.42 -7.16 1.41
N MET A 168 3.74 -6.48 2.50
CA MET A 168 5.10 -6.37 2.99
C MET A 168 5.31 -7.36 4.13
N GLU A 169 6.45 -8.05 4.13
CA GLU A 169 6.83 -8.96 5.21
C GLU A 169 8.12 -8.45 5.88
N VAL A 170 8.23 -8.58 7.19
CA VAL A 170 9.44 -8.26 7.94
C VAL A 170 9.88 -9.40 8.83
N SER A 171 11.18 -9.44 9.10
CA SER A 171 11.78 -10.46 9.93
C SER A 171 12.88 -9.87 10.82
N SER A 172 12.90 -10.31 12.08
CA SER A 172 13.98 -9.98 13.02
C SER A 172 15.07 -11.05 13.09
N ASP A 173 14.81 -12.25 12.55
CA ASP A 173 15.70 -13.41 12.60
C ASP A 173 16.01 -14.02 11.22
N LEU A 174 15.47 -13.43 10.15
CA LEU A 174 15.52 -13.90 8.75
C LEU A 174 14.87 -15.27 8.51
N ILE A 175 14.23 -15.86 9.52
CA ILE A 175 13.63 -17.19 9.48
C ILE A 175 12.11 -17.05 9.51
N ILE A 176 11.60 -16.28 10.47
CA ILE A 176 10.18 -16.01 10.67
C ILE A 176 9.87 -14.66 10.03
N TRP A 177 8.96 -14.70 9.06
CA TRP A 177 8.50 -13.53 8.32
C TRP A 177 7.07 -13.23 8.76
N SER A 178 6.78 -11.96 9.02
CA SER A 178 5.47 -11.48 9.44
C SER A 178 5.00 -10.36 8.53
N SER A 179 3.75 -10.41 8.09
CA SER A 179 3.05 -9.29 7.44
C SER A 179 2.14 -8.54 8.41
N ASP A 180 2.35 -8.71 9.71
CA ASP A 180 1.53 -8.11 10.75
C ASP A 180 1.63 -6.59 10.69
N SER A 181 0.49 -5.94 10.48
CA SER A 181 0.35 -4.49 10.40
C SER A 181 0.68 -3.82 11.73
N ALA A 182 0.61 -4.53 12.87
CA ALA A 182 1.10 -4.03 14.16
C ALA A 182 2.62 -3.74 14.16
N THR A 183 3.38 -4.32 13.22
CA THR A 183 4.81 -4.01 13.05
C THR A 183 5.06 -2.80 12.13
N ILE A 184 4.01 -2.27 11.50
CA ILE A 184 4.02 -1.16 10.55
C ILE A 184 3.20 -0.02 11.17
N GLU A 185 3.83 0.75 12.06
CA GLU A 185 3.12 1.72 12.90
C GLU A 185 2.61 2.93 12.08
N HIS A 186 3.27 3.27 10.98
CA HIS A 186 2.99 4.54 10.29
C HIS A 186 3.35 4.54 8.80
N VAL A 187 2.41 4.24 7.91
CA VAL A 187 2.64 4.44 6.47
C VAL A 187 2.44 5.90 6.12
N VAL A 188 3.47 6.57 5.56
CA VAL A 188 3.32 7.90 4.95
C VAL A 188 3.41 7.74 3.45
N ASN A 189 2.43 8.28 2.71
CA ASN A 189 2.54 8.36 1.27
C ASN A 189 2.66 9.82 0.83
N VAL A 190 3.74 10.15 0.13
CA VAL A 190 3.92 11.46 -0.49
C VAL A 190 3.62 11.31 -1.97
N ASP A 191 2.54 11.92 -2.46
CA ASP A 191 2.24 11.95 -3.88
C ASP A 191 3.36 12.65 -4.67
N ASN A 192 3.74 12.08 -5.82
CA ASN A 192 4.70 12.67 -6.73
C ASN A 192 4.03 13.51 -7.84
N GLY A 193 2.70 13.47 -7.96
CA GLY A 193 1.92 14.24 -8.94
C GLY A 193 1.94 13.66 -10.37
N ASP A 194 2.39 12.41 -10.51
CA ASP A 194 2.62 11.73 -11.79
C ASP A 194 1.93 10.35 -11.85
N GLY A 195 0.92 10.12 -11.01
CA GLY A 195 0.28 8.80 -10.85
C GLY A 195 1.06 7.84 -9.97
N THR A 196 2.14 8.30 -9.33
CA THR A 196 2.90 7.53 -8.35
C THR A 196 3.01 8.24 -7.02
N ALA A 197 3.22 7.49 -5.95
CA ALA A 197 3.52 8.04 -4.64
C ALA A 197 4.80 7.45 -4.06
N ARG A 198 5.46 8.18 -3.17
CA ARG A 198 6.57 7.69 -2.34
C ARG A 198 6.03 7.20 -1.02
N ALA A 199 6.11 5.90 -0.78
CA ALA A 199 5.76 5.28 0.49
C ALA A 199 6.95 5.31 1.45
N HIS A 200 6.71 5.67 2.71
CA HIS A 200 7.65 5.55 3.83
C HIS A 200 7.06 4.60 4.89
N LEU A 201 7.75 3.49 5.14
CA LEU A 201 7.32 2.46 6.08
C LEU A 201 8.36 2.33 7.22
N PRO A 202 8.07 2.87 8.42
CA PRO A 202 8.84 2.63 9.63
C PRO A 202 8.47 1.28 10.23
N PHE A 203 9.49 0.53 10.60
CA PHE A 203 9.36 -0.72 11.35
C PHE A 203 9.98 -0.54 12.72
N HIS A 204 9.20 -0.84 13.75
CA HIS A 204 9.68 -0.79 15.13
C HIS A 204 10.69 -1.92 15.36
N ARG A 205 11.77 -1.61 16.05
CA ARG A 205 12.75 -2.60 16.49
C ARG A 205 12.17 -3.31 17.71
N SER A 206 11.74 -4.57 17.58
CA SER A 206 11.11 -5.24 18.72
C SER A 206 12.02 -5.22 19.95
N SER A 207 11.49 -4.70 21.06
CA SER A 207 12.22 -4.51 22.31
C SER A 207 12.45 -5.86 23.00
N ARG A 208 13.49 -6.60 22.61
CA ARG A 208 14.11 -7.61 23.47
C ARG A 208 15.59 -7.32 23.65
N PRO A 209 16.09 -7.22 24.90
CA PRO A 209 17.43 -6.74 25.16
C PRO A 209 18.50 -7.81 24.92
N ARG A 210 19.66 -7.37 24.43
CA ARG A 210 20.96 -8.07 24.41
C ARG A 210 21.11 -9.29 23.48
N ALA A 211 20.99 -9.05 22.19
CA ALA A 211 21.93 -9.56 21.17
C ALA A 211 21.65 -8.71 19.93
N LYS A 212 22.69 -8.20 19.25
CA LYS A 212 22.53 -7.31 18.08
C LYS A 212 21.46 -7.86 17.12
N PRO A 213 20.22 -7.33 17.07
CA PRO A 213 19.24 -7.86 16.13
C PRO A 213 19.44 -7.11 14.82
N GLU A 214 19.91 -7.83 13.81
CA GLU A 214 19.87 -7.35 12.42
C GLU A 214 18.40 -7.36 12.00
N LEU A 215 17.72 -6.21 12.10
CA LEU A 215 16.45 -6.04 11.42
C LEU A 215 16.71 -6.19 9.91
N CYS A 216 16.01 -7.13 9.28
CA CYS A 216 16.04 -7.27 7.83
C CYS A 216 14.60 -7.20 7.32
N ALA A 217 14.31 -6.20 6.51
CA ALA A 217 13.05 -6.07 5.80
C ALA A 217 13.20 -6.64 4.38
N ALA A 218 12.15 -7.29 3.86
CA ALA A 218 12.06 -7.63 2.45
C ALA A 218 10.60 -7.58 2.00
N ALA A 219 10.34 -6.93 0.87
CA ALA A 219 9.01 -7.02 0.25
C ALA A 219 8.79 -8.45 -0.29
N ARG A 220 7.64 -9.06 0.04
CA ARG A 220 7.23 -10.32 -0.58
C ARG A 220 5.85 -10.16 -1.18
N GLN A 221 5.78 -10.18 -2.50
CA GLN A 221 4.50 -10.12 -3.18
C GLN A 221 3.68 -11.40 -2.93
N LEU A 222 2.45 -11.20 -2.47
CA LEU A 222 1.39 -12.21 -2.48
C LEU A 222 0.43 -11.87 -3.62
N MET A 223 0.48 -12.63 -4.71
CA MET A 223 -0.41 -12.42 -5.84
C MET A 223 -1.78 -13.03 -5.51
N LEU A 224 -2.82 -12.20 -5.37
CA LEU A 224 -4.22 -12.64 -5.32
C LEU A 224 -4.84 -12.46 -6.72
N LEU A 225 -4.72 -13.47 -7.57
CA LEU A 225 -5.56 -13.60 -8.76
C LEU A 225 -6.64 -14.64 -8.43
N ASN A 226 -7.91 -14.24 -8.38
CA ASN A 226 -9.07 -15.13 -8.20
C ASN A 226 -8.93 -16.12 -7.02
N GLY A 227 -8.64 -15.61 -5.82
CA GLY A 227 -8.64 -16.43 -4.60
C GLY A 227 -7.54 -17.49 -4.50
N ARG A 228 -6.50 -17.43 -5.34
CA ARG A 228 -5.34 -18.31 -5.25
C ARG A 228 -4.06 -17.52 -4.97
N GLN A 229 -3.63 -17.56 -3.72
CA GLN A 229 -2.33 -17.05 -3.28
C GLN A 229 -1.21 -17.81 -4.00
N LYS A 230 -0.38 -17.10 -4.78
CA LYS A 230 0.94 -17.62 -5.18
C LYS A 230 2.03 -16.67 -4.70
N PRO A 231 2.97 -17.11 -3.86
CA PRO A 231 4.03 -16.26 -3.37
C PRO A 231 5.08 -16.02 -4.46
N TYR A 232 5.41 -14.77 -4.71
CA TYR A 232 6.57 -14.36 -5.49
C TYR A 232 7.72 -14.04 -4.52
N ARG A 233 8.95 -14.46 -4.86
CA ARG A 233 10.16 -14.16 -4.07
C ARG A 233 11.14 -13.38 -4.95
N THR A 234 11.15 -12.06 -4.87
CA THR A 234 12.33 -11.27 -5.27
C THR A 234 12.96 -10.73 -3.99
N LEU A 235 14.06 -11.35 -3.59
CA LEU A 235 14.78 -11.01 -2.37
C LEU A 235 15.81 -9.92 -2.67
N SER A 236 15.42 -8.65 -2.63
CA SER A 236 16.41 -7.59 -2.39
C SER A 236 16.71 -7.59 -0.89
N ARG A 237 17.83 -8.22 -0.50
CA ARG A 237 18.24 -8.37 0.90
C ARG A 237 19.18 -7.24 1.27
N HIS A 238 18.83 -6.44 2.27
CA HIS A 238 19.76 -5.49 2.86
C HIS A 238 19.82 -5.68 4.38
N CYS A 239 20.94 -6.21 4.86
CA CYS A 239 21.21 -6.39 6.28
C CYS A 239 22.54 -5.68 6.59
N ARG A 240 22.53 -4.77 7.57
CA ARG A 240 23.76 -4.08 7.99
C ARG A 240 24.46 -4.95 9.03
N GLY A 241 25.42 -5.77 8.60
CA GLY A 241 26.16 -6.59 9.56
C GLY A 241 27.08 -7.70 9.06
N ARG A 242 27.10 -8.08 7.77
CA ARG A 242 28.19 -8.87 7.15
C ARG A 242 28.00 -8.95 5.63
N LYS A 243 29.09 -8.96 4.86
CA LYS A 243 29.10 -9.32 3.43
C LYS A 243 28.50 -10.73 3.29
N SER A 244 27.27 -10.87 2.78
CA SER A 244 26.72 -12.19 2.47
C SER A 244 27.29 -12.66 1.12
N ARG A 245 28.03 -13.77 1.16
CA ARG A 245 28.34 -14.56 -0.04
C ARG A 245 27.05 -15.27 -0.42
N ALA A 246 26.45 -14.92 -1.55
CA ALA A 246 25.35 -15.67 -2.12
C ALA A 246 25.89 -17.02 -2.65
N THR A 247 25.69 -18.10 -1.90
CA THR A 247 25.75 -19.46 -2.45
C THR A 247 24.37 -19.82 -2.96
N GLY A 248 24.15 -19.66 -4.27
CA GLY A 248 23.01 -20.26 -4.95
C GLY A 248 23.16 -21.78 -4.92
N ARG A 249 22.20 -22.48 -4.30
CA ARG A 249 22.02 -23.92 -4.49
C ARG A 249 20.69 -24.09 -5.21
N ALA A 250 20.78 -24.37 -6.51
CA ALA A 250 19.65 -24.85 -7.29
C ALA A 250 19.30 -26.26 -6.80
N PHE A 251 18.03 -26.49 -6.48
CA PHE A 251 17.46 -27.83 -6.49
C PHE A 251 16.51 -27.88 -7.69
N GLY A 252 16.74 -28.87 -8.55
CA GLY A 252 16.01 -29.10 -9.79
C GLY A 252 14.68 -29.79 -9.61
#